data_AF-A0A6G7X0Q1-F1
#
_entry.id   AF-A0A6G7X0Q1-F1
#
_cell.length_a   1.000
_cell.length_b   1.000
_cell.length_c   1.000
_cell.angle_alpha   90.00
_cell.angle_beta   90.00
_cell.angle_gamma   90.00
#
_symmetry.space_group_name_H-M   'P 1'
#
loop_
_entity.id
_entity.type
_entity.pdbx_description
1 polymer ?
#
loop_
_entity_poly.entity_id
_entity_poly.type
_entity_poly.pdbx_seq_one_letter_code
_entity_poly.pdbx_strand_id
1 'polypeptide(L)'
;MELLEERLKRDAKVISSDKLDVSLFLNGQVDALLMSEIGKDFAKAFHTIDFDAFVTVETSGIAPAVFASYASNKPLVIIKKEDSIKADEFVQVEGYSFTKNSSYYLTCKKQFLEGKRVILIDDFLANGSVVEAVGKLVNKANSELVGVGICIAKGFQKGLKIVESFNVPLYIQATIESMDPDTQDIQFVGEVK
;
A
#
# COMPACT_ATOMS: atom_id res chain seq x y z
N MET A 1 -11.38 8.40 3.98
CA MET A 1 -12.07 9.26 3.00
C MET A 1 -13.40 8.61 2.66
N GLU A 2 -14.48 9.36 2.84
CA GLU A 2 -15.86 8.91 2.65
C GLU A 2 -16.08 8.27 1.27
N LEU A 3 -15.52 8.86 0.20
CA LEU A 3 -15.69 8.35 -1.16
C LEU A 3 -15.19 6.90 -1.36
N LEU A 4 -14.10 6.50 -0.69
CA LEU A 4 -13.60 5.12 -0.78
C LEU A 4 -14.47 4.17 0.04
N GLU A 5 -14.93 4.59 1.22
CA GLU A 5 -15.82 3.81 2.08
C GLU A 5 -17.16 3.54 1.38
N GLU A 6 -17.75 4.57 0.77
CA GLU A 6 -18.97 4.44 -0.04
C GLU A 6 -18.76 3.53 -1.26
N ARG A 7 -17.60 3.60 -1.90
CA ARG A 7 -17.26 2.68 -3.00
C ARG A 7 -17.17 1.23 -2.52
N LEU A 8 -16.56 1.01 -1.35
CA LEU A 8 -16.43 -0.32 -0.76
C LEU A 8 -17.81 -0.90 -0.42
N LYS A 9 -18.70 -0.14 0.22
CA LYS A 9 -20.07 -0.59 0.54
C LYS A 9 -20.87 -0.96 -0.70
N ARG A 10 -20.69 -0.20 -1.79
CA ARG A 10 -21.48 -0.39 -3.03
C ARG A 10 -21.01 -1.58 -3.87
N ASP A 11 -19.69 -1.71 -4.05
CA ASP A 11 -19.13 -2.56 -5.10
C ASP A 11 -18.19 -3.66 -4.60
N ALA A 12 -17.78 -3.64 -3.33
CA ALA A 12 -16.93 -4.70 -2.79
C ALA A 12 -17.76 -5.93 -2.40
N LYS A 13 -17.15 -7.11 -2.50
CA LYS A 13 -17.76 -8.38 -2.08
C LYS A 13 -17.01 -8.98 -0.92
N VAL A 14 -17.70 -9.21 0.20
CA VAL A 14 -17.13 -9.89 1.37
C VAL A 14 -17.09 -11.39 1.06
N ILE A 15 -15.88 -11.93 0.93
CA ILE A 15 -15.64 -13.36 0.66
C ILE A 15 -15.57 -14.15 1.96
N SER A 16 -14.99 -13.55 2.99
CA SER A 16 -14.91 -14.05 4.37
C SER A 16 -14.66 -12.88 5.31
N SER A 17 -14.73 -13.11 6.62
CA SER A 17 -14.45 -12.09 7.64
C SER A 17 -13.05 -11.45 7.53
N ASP A 18 -12.12 -12.10 6.81
CA ASP A 18 -10.76 -11.63 6.57
C ASP A 18 -10.44 -11.37 5.09
N LYS A 19 -11.36 -11.62 4.14
CA LYS A 19 -11.10 -11.45 2.70
C LYS A 19 -12.20 -10.63 2.02
N LEU A 20 -11.77 -9.53 1.40
CA LEU A 20 -12.60 -8.62 0.65
C LEU A 20 -12.16 -8.63 -0.83
N ASP A 21 -13.12 -8.72 -1.73
CA ASP A 21 -12.91 -8.59 -3.17
C ASP A 21 -13.29 -7.16 -3.61
N VAL A 22 -12.32 -6.46 -4.18
CA VAL A 22 -12.43 -5.09 -4.71
C VAL A 22 -12.00 -5.03 -6.18
N SER A 23 -12.07 -6.17 -6.87
CA SER A 23 -11.61 -6.32 -8.25
C SER A 23 -12.39 -5.47 -9.25
N LEU A 24 -13.57 -4.95 -8.91
CA LEU A 24 -14.35 -4.09 -9.81
C LEU A 24 -13.80 -2.65 -9.92
N PHE A 25 -12.90 -2.23 -9.05
CA PHE A 25 -12.44 -0.83 -9.04
C PHE A 25 -10.99 -0.59 -8.61
N LEU A 26 -10.31 -1.56 -7.97
CA LEU A 26 -8.96 -1.38 -7.45
C LEU A 26 -7.91 -2.30 -8.09
N ASN A 27 -8.11 -3.62 -8.07
CA ASN A 27 -7.03 -4.59 -8.36
C ASN A 27 -7.34 -5.61 -9.48
N GLY A 28 -8.48 -5.51 -10.15
CA GLY A 28 -8.82 -6.26 -11.37
C GLY A 28 -9.11 -5.31 -12.52
N GLN A 29 -10.26 -4.64 -12.42
CA GLN A 29 -10.58 -3.39 -13.08
C GLN A 29 -10.13 -2.23 -12.19
N VAL A 30 -9.62 -1.17 -12.81
CA VAL A 30 -9.21 0.06 -12.12
C VAL A 30 -10.16 1.17 -12.49
N ASP A 31 -10.80 1.79 -11.49
CA ASP A 31 -11.56 3.01 -11.68
C ASP A 31 -10.61 4.22 -11.59
N ALA A 32 -10.22 4.76 -12.74
CA ALA A 32 -9.27 5.87 -12.83
C ALA A 32 -9.76 7.15 -12.14
N LEU A 33 -11.07 7.40 -12.08
CA LEU A 33 -11.62 8.59 -11.42
C LEU A 33 -11.50 8.45 -9.90
N LEU A 34 -11.86 7.28 -9.37
CA LEU A 34 -11.64 6.97 -7.95
C LEU A 34 -10.15 7.06 -7.60
N MET A 35 -9.26 6.49 -8.43
CA MET A 35 -7.82 6.56 -8.19
C MET A 35 -7.30 8.00 -8.21
N SER A 36 -7.86 8.87 -9.06
CA SER A 36 -7.52 10.29 -9.08
C SER A 36 -7.85 10.98 -7.76
N GLU A 37 -9.03 10.72 -7.19
CA GLU A 37 -9.41 11.26 -5.88
C GLU A 37 -8.55 10.68 -4.76
N ILE A 38 -8.27 9.37 -4.79
CA ILE A 38 -7.34 8.71 -3.86
C ILE A 38 -5.95 9.36 -3.91
N GLY A 39 -5.43 9.63 -5.12
CA GLY A 39 -4.12 10.25 -5.30
C GLY A 39 -4.05 11.68 -4.76
N LYS A 40 -5.10 12.49 -4.99
CA LYS A 40 -5.21 13.84 -4.44
C LYS A 40 -5.25 13.82 -2.90
N ASP A 41 -5.99 12.87 -2.34
CA ASP A 41 -6.11 12.70 -0.90
C ASP A 41 -4.77 12.29 -0.26
N PHE A 42 -4.01 11.36 -0.87
CA PHE A 42 -2.63 11.07 -0.46
C PHE A 42 -1.70 12.28 -0.58
N ALA A 43 -1.75 13.01 -1.70
CA ALA A 43 -0.92 14.20 -1.90
C ALA A 43 -1.20 15.25 -0.81
N LYS A 44 -2.47 15.44 -0.44
CA LYS A 44 -2.87 16.29 0.68
C LYS A 44 -2.37 15.74 2.01
N ALA A 45 -2.45 14.45 2.27
CA ALA A 45 -1.99 13.86 3.52
C ALA A 45 -0.48 14.06 3.75
N PHE A 46 0.31 13.99 2.68
CA PHE A 46 1.77 14.06 2.76
C PHE A 46 2.38 15.42 2.36
N HIS A 47 1.57 16.46 2.15
CA HIS A 47 2.02 17.77 1.65
C HIS A 47 3.07 18.47 2.53
N THR A 48 3.11 18.18 3.85
CA THR A 48 4.08 18.76 4.78
C THR A 48 5.34 17.92 4.96
N ILE A 49 5.40 16.73 4.36
CA ILE A 49 6.55 15.84 4.48
C ILE A 49 7.53 16.19 3.36
N ASP A 50 8.81 16.36 3.71
CA ASP A 50 9.87 16.45 2.72
C ASP A 50 10.27 15.03 2.26
N PHE A 51 10.00 14.71 1.00
CA PHE A 51 10.29 13.43 0.37
C PHE A 51 10.61 13.58 -1.14
N ASP A 52 11.34 12.62 -1.69
CA ASP A 52 11.85 12.65 -3.07
C ASP A 52 10.99 11.86 -4.05
N ALA A 53 10.41 10.74 -3.61
CA ALA A 53 9.64 9.83 -4.47
C ALA A 53 8.60 9.03 -3.69
N PHE A 54 7.55 8.61 -4.38
CA PHE A 54 6.73 7.50 -3.90
C PHE A 54 7.38 6.17 -4.27
N VAL A 55 7.14 5.15 -3.46
CA VAL A 55 7.45 3.75 -3.76
C VAL A 55 6.17 2.92 -3.64
N THR A 56 6.04 1.89 -4.46
CA THR A 56 4.97 0.88 -4.35
C THR A 56 5.54 -0.49 -4.66
N VAL A 57 4.86 -1.55 -4.24
CA VAL A 57 5.14 -2.92 -4.69
C VAL A 57 4.12 -3.31 -5.75
N GLU A 58 4.54 -4.07 -6.76
CA GLU A 58 3.60 -4.58 -7.75
C GLU A 58 2.61 -5.63 -7.20
N THR A 59 1.39 -5.72 -7.72
CA THR A 59 0.85 -4.94 -8.87
C THR A 59 -0.22 -3.94 -8.45
N SER A 60 -1.10 -4.31 -7.53
CA SER A 60 -2.30 -3.54 -7.19
C SER A 60 -2.02 -2.13 -6.64
N GLY A 61 -0.95 -1.95 -5.87
CA GLY A 61 -0.54 -0.63 -5.36
C GLY A 61 -0.13 0.37 -6.46
N ILE A 62 0.17 -0.09 -7.68
CA ILE A 62 0.62 0.78 -8.77
C ILE A 62 -0.43 1.83 -9.13
N ALA A 63 -1.71 1.44 -9.22
CA ALA A 63 -2.77 2.37 -9.60
C ALA A 63 -2.89 3.56 -8.62
N PRO A 64 -3.14 3.37 -7.31
CA PRO A 64 -3.20 4.50 -6.38
C PRO A 64 -1.87 5.26 -6.29
N ALA A 65 -0.73 4.57 -6.37
CA ALA A 65 0.58 5.21 -6.30
C ALA A 65 0.87 6.13 -7.50
N VAL A 66 0.44 5.76 -8.72
CA VAL A 66 0.57 6.59 -9.92
C VAL A 66 -0.21 7.89 -9.76
N PHE A 67 -1.43 7.82 -9.24
CA PHE A 67 -2.24 9.03 -9.05
C PHE A 67 -1.73 9.89 -7.88
N ALA A 68 -1.19 9.29 -6.81
CA ALA A 68 -0.53 10.04 -5.73
C ALA A 68 0.73 10.76 -6.23
N SER A 69 1.55 10.07 -7.03
CA SER A 69 2.72 10.59 -7.73
C SER A 69 2.36 11.76 -8.64
N TYR A 70 1.33 11.60 -9.47
CA TYR A 70 0.83 12.66 -10.35
C TYR A 70 0.35 13.89 -9.56
N ALA A 71 -0.48 13.68 -8.53
CA ALA A 71 -1.04 14.76 -7.72
C ALA A 71 0.03 15.53 -6.91
N SER A 72 1.12 14.87 -6.52
CA SER A 72 2.21 15.50 -5.77
C SER A 72 3.34 16.04 -6.67
N ASN A 73 3.28 15.81 -7.98
CA ASN A 73 4.36 16.09 -8.92
C ASN A 73 5.72 15.49 -8.47
N LYS A 74 5.68 14.23 -8.01
CA LYS A 74 6.86 13.47 -7.53
C LYS A 74 6.96 12.16 -8.30
N PRO A 75 8.16 11.63 -8.59
CA PRO A 75 8.31 10.35 -9.28
C PRO A 75 7.78 9.18 -8.45
N LEU A 76 7.41 8.10 -9.14
CA LEU A 76 7.06 6.81 -8.56
C LEU A 76 8.13 5.76 -8.90
N VAL A 77 8.55 5.00 -7.90
CA VAL A 77 9.39 3.81 -8.07
C VAL A 77 8.56 2.56 -7.79
N ILE A 78 8.55 1.64 -8.74
CA ILE A 78 7.85 0.35 -8.60
C ILE A 78 8.86 -0.72 -8.23
N ILE A 79 8.63 -1.38 -7.09
CA ILE A 79 9.39 -2.52 -6.60
C ILE A 79 8.74 -3.79 -7.14
N LYS A 80 9.55 -4.65 -7.77
CA LYS A 80 9.09 -5.88 -8.42
C LYS A 80 9.23 -7.10 -7.52
N LYS A 81 8.41 -8.12 -7.75
CA LYS A 81 8.50 -9.46 -7.18
C LYS A 81 9.15 -10.37 -8.21
N GLU A 82 10.42 -10.67 -8.03
CA GLU A 82 11.22 -11.44 -8.98
C GLU A 82 11.92 -12.61 -8.27
N ASP A 83 12.47 -13.52 -9.06
CA ASP A 83 13.47 -14.46 -8.56
C ASP A 83 14.76 -13.71 -8.16
N SER A 84 15.67 -14.40 -7.47
CA SER A 84 16.94 -13.79 -7.06
C SER A 84 17.77 -13.39 -8.28
N ILE A 85 18.25 -12.14 -8.29
CA ILE A 85 19.10 -11.59 -9.36
C ILE A 85 20.48 -11.32 -8.76
N LYS A 86 21.50 -11.99 -9.31
CA LYS A 86 22.89 -11.77 -8.90
C LYS A 86 23.53 -10.64 -9.71
N ALA A 87 23.13 -9.40 -9.40
CA ALA A 87 23.74 -8.21 -10.00
C ALA A 87 23.78 -7.05 -9.00
N ASP A 88 24.92 -6.36 -8.96
CA ASP A 88 25.23 -5.34 -7.95
C ASP A 88 24.39 -4.07 -8.11
N GLU A 89 23.80 -3.83 -9.28
CA GLU A 89 22.92 -2.69 -9.54
C GLU A 89 21.53 -2.82 -8.87
N PHE A 90 21.18 -4.01 -8.35
CA PHE A 90 19.91 -4.26 -7.69
C PHE A 90 20.04 -4.32 -6.17
N VAL A 91 19.00 -3.85 -5.49
CA VAL A 91 18.73 -4.15 -4.09
C VAL A 91 17.62 -5.19 -4.04
N GLN A 92 17.85 -6.23 -3.25
CA GLN A 92 16.88 -7.32 -3.07
C GLN A 92 16.66 -7.63 -1.59
N VAL A 93 15.41 -7.87 -1.21
CA VAL A 93 15.00 -8.41 0.10
C VAL A 93 14.06 -9.58 -0.12
N GLU A 94 14.33 -10.70 0.54
CA GLU A 94 13.46 -11.87 0.48
C GLU A 94 12.13 -11.60 1.19
N GLY A 95 11.04 -11.97 0.53
CA GLY A 95 9.70 -12.05 1.07
C GLY A 95 9.17 -13.48 0.92
N TYR A 96 8.17 -13.83 1.73
CA TYR A 96 7.54 -15.15 1.67
C TYR A 96 6.06 -15.01 1.34
N SER A 97 5.60 -15.80 0.38
CA SER A 97 4.19 -15.90 0.01
C SER A 97 3.57 -17.13 0.67
N PHE A 98 2.81 -16.92 1.75
CA PHE A 98 2.09 -18.00 2.43
C PHE A 98 1.06 -18.67 1.52
N THR A 99 0.45 -17.92 0.60
CA THR A 99 -0.55 -18.44 -0.33
C THR A 99 0.05 -19.27 -1.45
N LYS A 100 1.27 -18.95 -1.89
CA LYS A 100 1.99 -19.70 -2.94
C LYS A 100 2.99 -20.72 -2.39
N ASN A 101 3.21 -20.74 -1.07
CA ASN A 101 4.22 -21.53 -0.40
C ASN A 101 5.61 -21.39 -1.06
N SER A 102 5.98 -20.14 -1.42
CA SER A 102 7.22 -19.85 -2.15
C SER A 102 7.85 -18.54 -1.67
N SER A 103 9.17 -18.49 -1.66
CA SER A 103 9.92 -17.25 -1.51
C SER A 103 9.87 -16.44 -2.81
N TYR A 104 9.98 -15.13 -2.69
CA TYR A 104 10.20 -14.20 -3.78
C TYR A 104 11.14 -13.09 -3.30
N TYR A 105 11.74 -12.34 -4.21
CA TYR A 105 12.55 -11.17 -3.87
C TYR A 105 11.80 -9.90 -4.27
N LEU A 106 11.65 -8.99 -3.31
CA LEU A 106 11.40 -7.60 -3.63
C LEU A 106 12.67 -7.02 -4.23
N THR A 107 12.58 -6.52 -5.45
CA THR A 107 13.72 -6.12 -6.27
C THR A 107 13.53 -4.71 -6.80
N CYS A 108 14.57 -3.88 -6.68
CA CYS A 108 14.62 -2.54 -7.26
C CYS A 108 16.05 -2.21 -7.71
N LYS A 109 16.22 -1.35 -8.72
CA LYS A 109 17.57 -0.83 -9.04
C LYS A 109 17.99 0.18 -7.98
N LYS A 110 19.22 0.07 -7.46
CA LYS A 110 19.77 0.94 -6.41
C LYS A 110 19.64 2.42 -6.75
N GLN A 111 19.97 2.80 -7.99
CA GLN A 111 19.90 4.18 -8.48
C GLN A 111 18.51 4.85 -8.34
N PHE A 112 17.43 4.06 -8.20
CA PHE A 112 16.09 4.62 -8.05
C PHE A 112 15.76 5.02 -6.61
N LEU A 113 16.44 4.44 -5.64
CA LEU A 113 16.19 4.66 -4.20
C LEU A 113 17.35 5.37 -3.51
N GLU A 114 18.60 5.09 -3.88
CA GLU A 114 19.79 5.50 -3.14
C GLU A 114 19.80 6.98 -2.75
N GLY A 115 19.98 7.25 -1.45
CA GLY A 115 20.01 8.59 -0.88
C GLY A 115 18.65 9.30 -0.77
N LYS A 116 17.55 8.66 -1.17
CA LYS A 116 16.21 9.27 -1.18
C LYS A 116 15.41 9.06 0.09
N ARG A 117 14.53 10.00 0.36
CA ARG A 117 13.42 9.93 1.31
C ARG A 117 12.16 9.52 0.54
N VAL A 118 11.54 8.40 0.90
CA VAL A 118 10.43 7.81 0.14
C VAL A 118 9.19 7.59 0.97
N ILE A 119 8.03 7.70 0.33
CA ILE A 119 6.73 7.35 0.92
C ILE A 119 6.20 6.09 0.22
N LEU A 120 5.86 5.06 0.99
CA LEU A 120 5.22 3.87 0.46
C LEU A 120 3.73 4.13 0.24
N ILE A 121 3.20 3.81 -0.94
CA ILE A 121 1.77 3.69 -1.21
C ILE A 121 1.44 2.22 -1.46
N ASP A 122 0.41 1.69 -0.81
CA ASP A 122 -0.07 0.33 -1.02
C ASP A 122 -1.61 0.24 -1.02
N ASP A 123 -2.15 -0.81 -1.63
CA ASP A 123 -3.59 -1.01 -1.75
C ASP A 123 -4.20 -1.53 -0.43
N PHE A 124 -3.57 -2.54 0.19
CA PHE A 124 -4.05 -3.14 1.43
C PHE A 124 -2.99 -3.20 2.54
N LEU A 125 -3.38 -2.82 3.75
CA LEU A 125 -2.67 -3.18 4.97
C LEU A 125 -3.39 -4.34 5.69
N ALA A 126 -2.78 -5.52 5.58
CA ALA A 126 -3.22 -6.74 6.26
C ALA A 126 -2.27 -7.11 7.42
N ASN A 127 -1.29 -7.98 7.13
CA ASN A 127 -0.32 -8.46 8.11
C ASN A 127 0.93 -7.58 8.26
N GLY A 128 1.04 -6.47 7.52
CA GLY A 128 2.20 -5.56 7.56
C GLY A 128 3.46 -6.05 6.84
N SER A 129 3.49 -7.27 6.30
CA SER A 129 4.69 -7.87 5.70
C SER A 129 5.27 -7.10 4.52
N VAL A 130 4.43 -6.44 3.71
CA VAL A 130 4.90 -5.58 2.61
C VAL A 130 5.64 -4.38 3.16
N VAL A 131 5.08 -3.68 4.14
CA VAL A 131 5.72 -2.52 4.79
C VAL A 131 7.06 -2.93 5.40
N GLU A 132 7.13 -4.08 6.08
CA GLU A 132 8.40 -4.60 6.63
C GLU A 132 9.44 -4.85 5.54
N ALA A 133 9.06 -5.52 4.46
CA ALA A 133 9.98 -5.87 3.39
C ALA A 133 10.45 -4.63 2.62
N VAL A 134 9.56 -3.66 2.38
CA VAL A 134 9.90 -2.37 1.77
C VAL A 134 10.83 -1.57 2.68
N GLY A 135 10.54 -1.48 3.99
CA GLY A 135 11.41 -0.80 4.93
C GLY A 135 12.84 -1.37 4.96
N LYS A 136 12.96 -2.71 4.93
CA LYS A 136 14.27 -3.39 4.80
C LYS A 136 14.96 -3.06 3.47
N LEU A 137 14.21 -3.06 2.36
CA LEU A 137 14.73 -2.79 1.02
C LEU A 137 15.26 -1.35 0.91
N VAL A 138 14.47 -0.39 1.39
CA VAL A 138 14.79 1.04 1.43
C VAL A 138 16.03 1.28 2.28
N ASN A 139 16.11 0.70 3.48
CA ASN A 139 17.31 0.79 4.32
C ASN A 139 18.54 0.17 3.63
N LYS A 140 18.39 -1.00 3.00
CA LYS A 140 19.48 -1.66 2.24
C LYS A 140 19.94 -0.86 1.02
N ALA A 141 19.11 0.04 0.51
CA ALA A 141 19.45 0.96 -0.57
C ALA A 141 20.11 2.27 -0.09
N ASN A 142 20.40 2.42 1.21
CA ASN A 142 20.85 3.69 1.83
C ASN A 142 19.82 4.82 1.62
N SER A 143 18.56 4.50 1.87
CA SER A 143 17.40 5.39 1.69
C SER A 143 16.55 5.40 2.96
N GLU A 144 15.62 6.34 3.07
CA GLU A 144 14.78 6.54 4.25
C GLU A 144 13.31 6.39 3.90
N LEU A 145 12.58 5.53 4.62
CA LEU A 145 11.12 5.49 4.57
C LEU A 145 10.61 6.59 5.48
N VAL A 146 9.87 7.57 4.95
CA VAL A 146 9.40 8.76 5.68
C VAL A 146 7.88 8.86 5.80
N GLY A 147 7.16 7.88 5.27
CA GLY A 147 5.70 7.80 5.38
C GLY A 147 5.14 6.54 4.73
N VAL A 148 3.94 6.17 5.15
CA VAL A 148 3.18 5.04 4.60
C VAL A 148 1.73 5.47 4.35
N GLY A 149 1.28 5.34 3.11
CA GLY A 149 -0.09 5.58 2.66
C GLY A 149 -0.77 4.28 2.25
N ILE A 150 -1.92 3.98 2.83
CA ILE A 150 -2.67 2.75 2.58
C ILE A 150 -4.08 3.10 2.13
N CYS A 151 -4.55 2.48 1.05
CA CYS A 151 -5.94 2.67 0.62
C CYS A 151 -6.90 2.02 1.63
N ILE A 152 -6.71 0.72 1.90
CA ILE A 152 -7.62 -0.05 2.76
C ILE A 152 -6.84 -0.80 3.84
N ALA A 153 -7.09 -0.50 5.11
CA ALA A 153 -6.55 -1.27 6.23
C ALA A 153 -7.61 -2.17 6.86
N LYS A 154 -7.21 -3.39 7.25
CA LYS A 154 -8.02 -4.28 8.09
C LYS A 154 -7.62 -4.03 9.54
N GLY A 155 -8.39 -3.19 10.24
CA GLY A 155 -8.06 -2.72 11.60
C GLY A 155 -7.96 -3.83 12.64
N PHE A 156 -8.65 -4.95 12.40
CA PHE A 156 -8.63 -6.16 13.22
C PHE A 156 -7.37 -7.03 13.01
N GLN A 157 -6.48 -6.68 12.08
CA GLN A 157 -5.23 -7.40 11.83
C GLN A 157 -4.00 -6.66 12.41
N LYS A 158 -2.90 -7.40 12.59
CA LYS A 158 -1.68 -6.90 13.24
C LYS A 158 -0.87 -5.87 12.43
N GLY A 159 -1.22 -5.62 11.18
CA GLY A 159 -0.45 -4.76 10.27
C GLY A 159 -0.26 -3.34 10.80
N LEU A 160 -1.25 -2.76 11.45
CA LEU A 160 -1.16 -1.41 12.03
C LEU A 160 0.00 -1.28 13.03
N LYS A 161 0.11 -2.23 13.98
CA LYS A 161 1.18 -2.25 14.98
C LYS A 161 2.57 -2.38 14.36
N ILE A 162 2.67 -3.09 13.24
CA ILE A 162 3.93 -3.23 12.51
C ILE A 162 4.32 -1.88 11.89
N VAL A 163 3.39 -1.18 11.26
CA VAL A 163 3.67 0.13 10.68
C VAL A 163 4.03 1.16 11.75
N GLU A 164 3.36 1.14 12.90
CA GLU A 164 3.68 2.00 14.04
C GLU A 164 5.15 1.85 14.51
N SER A 165 5.72 0.65 14.40
CA SER A 165 7.12 0.40 14.78
C SER A 165 8.16 1.13 13.90
N PHE A 166 7.76 1.60 12.71
CA PHE A 166 8.63 2.41 11.84
C PHE A 166 8.73 3.87 12.31
N ASN A 167 7.85 4.31 13.22
CA ASN A 167 7.82 5.69 13.72
C ASN A 167 7.77 6.74 12.59
N VAL A 168 6.99 6.44 11.54
CA VAL A 168 6.73 7.33 10.41
C VAL A 168 5.26 7.67 10.33
N PRO A 169 4.88 8.82 9.73
CA PRO A 169 3.49 9.14 9.44
C PRO A 169 2.79 8.01 8.66
N LEU A 170 1.69 7.52 9.22
CA LEU A 170 0.79 6.56 8.59
C LEU A 170 -0.52 7.26 8.24
N TYR A 171 -0.91 7.18 6.97
CA TYR A 171 -2.20 7.66 6.49
C TYR A 171 -2.98 6.53 5.85
N ILE A 172 -4.23 6.33 6.30
CA ILE A 172 -5.10 5.26 5.83
C ILE A 172 -6.40 5.88 5.34
N GLN A 173 -6.82 5.54 4.12
CA GLN A 173 -8.02 6.10 3.52
C GLN A 173 -9.30 5.41 3.99
N ALA A 174 -9.30 4.09 4.17
CA ALA A 174 -10.43 3.36 4.75
C ALA A 174 -9.92 2.34 5.75
N THR A 175 -10.40 2.38 7.00
CA THR A 175 -10.06 1.38 8.02
C THR A 175 -11.29 0.55 8.32
N ILE A 176 -11.25 -0.72 7.92
CA ILE A 176 -12.34 -1.68 8.16
C ILE A 176 -12.20 -2.26 9.56
N GLU A 177 -13.25 -2.12 10.38
CA GLU A 177 -13.34 -2.68 11.72
C GLU A 177 -13.85 -4.14 11.69
N SER A 178 -14.85 -4.44 10.87
CA SER A 178 -15.39 -5.79 10.70
C SER A 178 -16.10 -5.96 9.35
N MET A 179 -16.24 -7.21 8.90
CA MET A 179 -16.98 -7.58 7.69
C MET A 179 -17.78 -8.85 7.93
N ASP A 180 -18.97 -8.93 7.34
CA ASP A 180 -19.85 -10.10 7.42
C ASP A 180 -20.12 -10.67 6.00
N PRO A 181 -19.71 -11.92 5.72
CA PRO A 181 -19.93 -12.54 4.41
C PRO A 181 -21.39 -12.90 4.12
N ASP A 182 -22.23 -13.08 5.14
CA ASP A 182 -23.63 -13.46 4.97
C ASP A 182 -24.50 -12.24 4.65
N THR A 183 -24.26 -11.11 5.33
CA THR A 183 -25.00 -9.87 5.09
C THR A 183 -24.35 -8.96 4.04
N GLN A 184 -23.07 -9.22 3.70
CA GLN A 184 -22.20 -8.33 2.91
C GLN A 184 -21.91 -6.98 3.58
N ASP A 185 -22.16 -6.86 4.90
CA ASP A 185 -21.89 -5.62 5.62
C ASP A 185 -20.39 -5.40 5.84
N ILE A 186 -19.97 -4.14 5.68
CA ILE A 186 -18.62 -3.65 5.97
C ILE A 186 -18.76 -2.50 6.96
N GLN A 187 -18.12 -2.62 8.13
CA GLN A 187 -18.12 -1.58 9.16
C GLN A 187 -16.77 -0.89 9.18
N PHE A 188 -16.77 0.44 9.20
CA PHE A 188 -15.55 1.25 9.23
C PHE A 188 -15.29 1.84 10.62
N VAL A 189 -14.02 2.00 10.98
CA VAL A 189 -13.63 2.62 12.25
C VAL A 189 -14.12 4.07 12.27
N GLY A 190 -14.91 4.42 13.30
CA GLY A 190 -15.47 5.75 13.48
C GLY A 190 -16.90 5.93 12.97
N GLU A 191 -17.51 4.90 12.37
CA GLU A 191 -18.95 4.89 12.13
C GLU A 191 -19.71 4.71 13.45
N VAL A 192 -20.60 5.67 13.78
CA VAL A 192 -21.52 5.54 14.90
C VAL A 192 -22.76 4.79 14.40
N LYS A 193 -23.12 3.70 15.08
CA LYS A 193 -24.34 2.92 14.81
C LYS A 193 -25.63 3.73 15.01
#